data_AF-A0A9D0KN09-F1
#
_entry.id   AF-A0A9D0KN09-F1
#
_cell.length_a   1.000
_cell.length_b   1.000
_cell.length_c   1.000
_cell.angle_alpha   90.00
_cell.angle_beta   90.00
_cell.angle_gamma   90.00
#
_symmetry.space_group_name_H-M   'P 1'
#
loop_
_entity.id
_entity.type
_entity.pdbx_description
1 polymer ?
#
loop_
_entity_poly.entity_id
_entity_poly.type
_entity_poly.pdbx_seq_one_letter_code
_entity_poly.pdbx_strand_id
1 'polypeptide(L)' 'MSVPFIPSRTVSVPEIPFADKVELPPTDTAVIVVDMQNDFVLDEGALTVPMAAATVPNIQ' A
#
# COMPACT_ATOMS: atom_id res chain seq x y z
N MET A 1 -27.09 -2.77 -14.68
CA MET A 1 -27.18 -1.31 -14.46
C MET A 1 -25.80 -0.73 -14.73
N SER A 2 -25.63 0.01 -15.82
CA SER A 2 -24.40 0.74 -16.11
C SER A 2 -24.45 2.08 -15.38
N VAL A 3 -23.50 2.34 -14.50
CA VAL A 3 -23.29 3.68 -13.96
C VAL A 3 -22.64 4.53 -15.05
N PRO A 4 -23.28 5.60 -15.55
CA PRO A 4 -22.64 6.52 -16.46
C PRO A 4 -21.53 7.25 -15.69
N PHE A 5 -20.27 6.96 -16.02
CA PHE A 5 -19.14 7.73 -15.52
C PHE A 5 -19.22 9.15 -16.11
N ILE A 6 -19.61 10.12 -15.30
CA ILE A 6 -19.61 11.54 -15.66
C ILE A 6 -18.37 12.15 -15.00
N PRO A 7 -17.25 12.38 -15.72
CA PRO A 7 -16.08 13.02 -15.15
C PRO A 7 -16.37 14.50 -14.98
N SER A 8 -16.88 14.89 -13.81
CA SER A 8 -17.08 16.31 -13.48
C SER A 8 -15.76 17.04 -13.18
N ARG A 9 -14.65 16.31 -13.00
CA ARG A 9 -13.28 16.82 -12.80
C ARG A 9 -12.23 15.82 -13.28
N THR A 10 -11.13 16.32 -13.85
CA THR A 10 -9.95 15.52 -14.18
C THR A 10 -9.05 15.42 -12.94
N VAL A 11 -8.63 14.21 -12.58
CA VAL A 11 -7.62 14.02 -11.52
C VAL A 11 -6.26 14.38 -12.08
N SER A 12 -5.62 15.42 -11.54
CA SER A 12 -4.23 15.72 -11.83
C SER A 12 -3.34 14.83 -10.97
N VAL A 13 -2.58 13.94 -11.61
CA VAL A 13 -1.57 13.13 -10.93
C VAL A 13 -0.34 14.01 -10.73
N PRO A 14 0.20 14.15 -9.50
CA PRO A 14 1.43 14.89 -9.28
C PRO A 14 2.62 14.14 -9.89
N GLU A 15 3.68 14.88 -10.21
CA GLU A 15 4.95 14.27 -10.62
C GLU A 15 5.54 13.50 -9.43
N ILE A 16 5.90 12.23 -9.65
CA ILE A 16 6.54 11.37 -8.66
C ILE A 16 8.02 11.25 -9.05
N PRO A 17 8.93 11.96 -8.36
CA PRO A 17 10.34 11.92 -8.71
C PRO A 17 10.94 10.54 -8.42
N PHE A 18 11.73 10.03 -9.36
CA PHE A 18 12.51 8.80 -9.19
C PHE A 18 13.91 9.15 -8.71
N ALA A 19 14.38 8.44 -7.70
CA ALA A 19 15.74 8.55 -7.19
C ALA A 19 16.41 7.17 -7.25
N ASP A 20 17.67 7.12 -7.70
CA ASP A 20 18.44 5.87 -7.78
C ASP A 20 18.74 5.29 -6.39
N LYS A 21 18.77 6.15 -5.36
CA LYS A 21 19.02 5.78 -3.96
C LYS A 21 18.27 6.74 -3.02
N VAL A 22 17.74 6.20 -1.92
CA VAL A 22 17.14 6.96 -0.81
C VAL A 22 17.82 6.55 0.49
N GLU A 23 18.23 7.53 1.29
CA GLU A 23 18.75 7.34 2.65
C GLU A 23 17.74 7.95 3.63
N LEU A 24 17.37 7.19 4.67
CA LEU A 24 16.34 7.57 5.64
C LEU A 24 16.99 7.76 7.02
N PRO A 25 17.11 9.01 7.52
CA PRO A 25 17.66 9.27 8.85
C PRO A 25 16.74 8.68 9.94
N PRO A 26 17.26 7.85 10.86
CA PRO A 26 16.43 7.19 11.86
C PRO A 26 15.81 8.15 12.89
N THR A 27 16.38 9.35 13.07
CA THR A 27 15.84 10.37 13.99
C THR A 27 14.63 11.10 13.42
N ASP A 28 14.49 11.10 12.10
CA ASP A 28 13.55 11.95 11.37
C ASP A 28 12.55 11.11 10.56
N THR A 29 12.67 9.78 10.61
CA THR A 29 11.87 8.83 9.82
C THR A 29 11.16 7.83 10.72
N ALA A 30 9.94 7.47 10.34
CA ALA A 30 9.19 6.37 10.92
C ALA A 30 8.73 5.40 9.83
N VAL A 31 8.58 4.13 10.20
CA VAL A 31 8.00 3.09 9.35
C VAL A 31 6.55 2.88 9.78
N ILE A 32 5.63 2.86 8.80
CA ILE A 32 4.21 2.56 9.02
C ILE A 32 3.92 1.20 8.40
N VAL A 33 3.46 0.27 9.22
CA VAL A 33 2.99 -1.05 8.79
C VAL A 33 1.47 -1.00 8.75
N VAL A 34 0.90 -1.04 7.55
CA VAL A 34 -0.55 -0.85 7.33
C VAL A 34 -1.23 -2.21 7.15
N ASP A 35 -2.34 -2.43 7.85
CA ASP A 35 -3.28 -3.53 7.67
C ASP A 35 -2.66 -4.95 7.63
N MET A 36 -1.53 -5.16 8.32
CA MET A 36 -0.91 -6.49 8.49
C MET A 36 -1.62 -7.36 9.55
N GLN A 37 -2.95 -7.27 9.60
CA GLN A 37 -3.80 -8.06 10.48
C GLN A 37 -3.99 -9.46 9.90
N ASN A 38 -4.26 -10.45 10.75
CA ASN A 38 -4.49 -11.84 10.31
C ASN A 38 -5.58 -11.96 9.23
N ASP A 39 -6.57 -11.07 9.25
CA ASP A 39 -7.69 -11.07 8.29
C ASP A 39 -7.26 -10.82 6.83
N PHE A 40 -6.12 -10.15 6.64
CA PHE A 40 -5.51 -9.91 5.33
C PHE A 40 -4.36 -10.87 5.03
N VAL A 41 -3.77 -11.50 6.06
CA VAL A 41 -2.51 -12.26 5.96
C VAL A 41 -2.72 -13.77 5.94
N LEU A 42 -3.65 -14.30 6.76
CA LEU A 42 -3.89 -15.74 6.87
C LEU A 42 -4.89 -16.22 5.82
N ASP A 43 -4.76 -17.48 5.41
CA ASP A 43 -5.64 -18.09 4.40
C ASP A 43 -7.10 -18.19 4.88
N GLU A 44 -7.31 -18.32 6.19
CA GLU A 44 -8.63 -18.32 6.83
C GLU A 44 -9.25 -16.92 7.03
N GLY A 45 -8.56 -15.85 6.63
CA GLY A 45 -9.06 -14.48 6.73
C GLY A 45 -10.29 -14.23 5.85
N ALA A 46 -11.13 -13.27 6.27
CA ALA A 46 -12.27 -12.83 5.48
C ALA A 46 -11.85 -11.94 4.29
N LEU A 47 -10.67 -11.31 4.38
CA LEU A 47 -10.15 -10.34 3.42
C LEU A 47 -8.74 -10.69 2.92
N THR A 48 -8.41 -11.99 2.88
CA THR A 48 -7.07 -12.46 2.56
C THR A 48 -6.53 -11.87 1.26
N VAL A 49 -5.33 -11.26 1.35
CA VAL A 49 -4.58 -10.76 0.21
C VAL A 49 -3.49 -11.78 -0.10
N PRO A 50 -3.52 -12.45 -1.28
CA PRO A 50 -2.63 -13.56 -1.57
C PRO A 50 -1.14 -13.27 -1.41
N MET A 51 -0.73 -12.00 -1.59
CA MET A 51 0.66 -11.61 -1.49
C MET A 51 1.08 -11.13 -0.09
N ALA A 52 0.13 -10.83 0.81
CA ALA A 52 0.44 -10.25 2.12
C ALA A 52 1.30 -11.20 2.97
N ALA A 53 1.02 -12.51 2.95
CA ALA A 53 1.76 -13.51 3.70
C ALA A 53 3.28 -13.47 3.43
N ALA A 54 3.72 -13.31 2.17
CA ALA A 54 5.15 -13.29 1.87
C ALA A 54 5.83 -11.93 2.15
N THR A 55 5.07 -10.89 2.53
CA THR A 55 5.67 -9.62 2.97
C THR A 55 6.10 -9.66 4.44
N VAL A 56 5.49 -10.54 5.25
CA VAL A 56 5.75 -10.65 6.69
C VAL A 56 7.24 -10.83 7.04
N PRO A 57 8.02 -11.72 6.39
CA PRO A 57 9.42 -11.94 6.75
C PRO A 57 10.33 -10.72 6.52
N ASN A 58 9.91 -9.78 5.67
CA ASN A 58 10.68 -8.56 5.39
C ASN A 58 10.30 -7.40 6.33
N ILE A 59 9.22 -7.55 7.08
CA ILE A 59 8.72 -6.55 8.05
C ILE A 59 9.13 -6.93 9.48
N GLN A 60 9.20 -8.23 9.80
CA GLN A 60 9.53 -8.76 11.14
C GLN A 60 11.00 -8.62 11.54
#